data_AF-A0A1T4QW08-F1
#
_entry.id   AF-A0A1T4QW08-F1
#
_cell.length_a   1.000
_cell.length_b   1.000
_cell.length_c   1.000
_cell.angle_alpha   90.00
_cell.angle_beta   90.00
_cell.angle_gamma   90.00
#
_symmetry.space_group_name_H-M   'P 1'
#
loop_
_entity.id
_entity.type
_entity.pdbx_description
1 polymer ?
#
loop_
_entity_poly.entity_id
_entity_poly.type
_entity_poly.pdbx_seq_one_letter_code
_entity_poly.pdbx_strand_id
1 'polypeptide(L)'
;MKKTLLLAGLIGILVTACKKEVSNDIGLYPNNPLNDTTWQRSIPANAAVWDFPGILLPDLVINEFDCSTGDTLHFGDSLEIAFTPGSCYDGSNKASGKVRLELFRLKSKGDFIKAFKPTVSNGHLLETSGAFFIRVSQDGREISLAPNASFTIRYSDIDDPKQGMKVFYAKETLPLQTRRIDTLHDWIPDTDTSWIKTYQRSSGGTNGTVFKGYELVSKHLRWVAACRYLDSTLPATKITAVLPPNFTNKNTVVFAVFANSRTVVQLPQDYASRSFAVTGIPLKSKITILSLTRIGADFYLGIKEINDVGTVVRYIVTPEKKTLPQILTYLNGL
;
A
#
# COMPACT_ATOMS: atom_id res chain seq x y z
N MET A 1 -67.94 36.99 7.07
CA MET A 1 -67.54 35.68 7.65
C MET A 1 -67.32 34.68 6.52
N LYS A 2 -66.12 34.59 5.92
CA LYS A 2 -65.82 33.60 4.86
C LYS A 2 -64.32 33.46 4.50
N LYS A 3 -63.40 33.89 5.37
CA LYS A 3 -61.93 33.82 5.10
C LYS A 3 -61.12 33.03 6.13
N THR A 4 -61.74 32.54 7.20
CA THR A 4 -61.04 31.80 8.28
C THR A 4 -61.14 30.28 8.19
N LEU A 5 -61.86 29.71 7.20
CA LEU A 5 -62.03 28.25 7.08
C LEU A 5 -61.06 27.57 6.10
N LEU A 6 -60.26 28.32 5.35
CA LEU A 6 -59.35 27.76 4.34
C LEU A 6 -57.92 27.53 4.85
N LEU A 7 -57.58 28.01 6.05
CA LEU A 7 -56.23 27.87 6.62
C LEU A 7 -56.08 26.62 7.51
N ALA A 8 -57.19 26.01 7.97
CA ALA A 8 -57.16 24.80 8.79
C ALA A 8 -57.01 23.50 7.96
N GLY A 9 -57.27 23.54 6.65
CA GLY A 9 -57.16 22.38 5.76
C GLY A 9 -55.74 22.08 5.26
N LEU A 10 -54.82 23.05 5.33
CA LEU A 10 -53.46 22.89 4.77
C LEU A 10 -52.42 22.38 5.78
N ILE A 11 -52.72 22.41 7.09
CA ILE A 11 -51.79 21.96 8.14
C ILE A 11 -51.94 20.46 8.43
N GLY A 12 -53.06 19.83 8.03
CA GLY A 12 -53.30 18.39 8.23
C GLY A 12 -52.58 17.46 7.26
N ILE A 13 -52.06 17.96 6.13
CA ILE A 13 -51.46 17.13 5.07
C ILE A 13 -49.91 17.05 5.19
N LEU A 14 -49.29 17.84 6.08
CA LEU A 14 -47.83 17.88 6.25
C LEU A 14 -47.28 16.95 7.36
N VAL A 15 -48.13 16.18 8.06
CA VAL A 15 -47.71 15.30 9.17
C VAL A 15 -47.68 13.79 8.80
N THR A 16 -47.88 13.46 7.52
CA THR A 16 -47.80 12.06 7.03
C THR A 16 -46.59 11.78 6.13
N ALA A 17 -45.64 12.70 6.05
CA ALA A 17 -44.38 12.48 5.34
C ALA A 17 -43.38 11.69 6.21
N CYS A 18 -43.10 10.45 5.77
CA CYS A 18 -42.00 9.58 6.20
C CYS A 18 -42.03 9.07 7.65
N LYS A 19 -43.03 8.24 7.99
CA LYS A 19 -42.67 7.03 8.75
C LYS A 19 -41.93 6.10 7.79
N LYS A 20 -40.59 6.12 7.83
CA LYS A 20 -39.79 5.04 7.26
C LYS A 20 -40.20 3.79 8.02
N GLU A 21 -41.04 2.95 7.41
CA GLU A 21 -41.38 1.68 7.99
C GLU A 21 -40.07 0.91 8.22
N VAL A 22 -39.82 0.58 9.47
CA VAL A 22 -38.79 -0.39 9.81
C VAL A 22 -39.40 -1.74 9.46
N SER A 23 -39.26 -2.16 8.20
CA SER A 23 -39.65 -3.51 7.82
C SER A 23 -38.76 -4.47 8.61
N ASN A 24 -39.37 -5.31 9.45
CA ASN A 24 -38.69 -6.42 10.11
C ASN A 24 -38.31 -7.53 9.11
N ASP A 25 -38.84 -7.47 7.89
CA ASP A 25 -38.37 -8.27 6.76
C ASP A 25 -37.19 -7.58 6.09
N ILE A 26 -36.00 -8.10 6.39
CA ILE A 26 -34.84 -7.93 5.52
C ILE A 26 -35.12 -8.81 4.30
N GLY A 27 -35.72 -8.23 3.26
CA GLY A 27 -35.86 -8.88 1.97
C GLY A 27 -34.48 -9.16 1.38
N LEU A 28 -33.94 -10.35 1.63
CA LEU A 28 -32.72 -10.81 0.97
C LEU A 28 -33.05 -11.02 -0.51
N TYR A 29 -32.55 -10.13 -1.36
CA TYR A 29 -32.67 -10.31 -2.81
C TYR A 29 -31.90 -11.56 -3.23
N PRO A 30 -32.54 -12.60 -3.80
CA PRO A 30 -31.84 -13.79 -4.24
C PRO A 30 -30.66 -13.41 -5.14
N ASN A 31 -29.49 -14.00 -4.89
CA ASN A 31 -28.23 -13.74 -5.62
C ASN A 31 -27.65 -12.33 -5.51
N ASN A 32 -28.09 -11.48 -4.58
CA ASN A 32 -27.43 -10.20 -4.34
C ASN A 32 -26.10 -10.41 -3.59
N PRO A 33 -24.94 -10.01 -4.15
CA PRO A 33 -23.64 -10.16 -3.50
C PRO A 33 -23.53 -9.48 -2.12
N LEU A 34 -24.37 -8.47 -1.84
CA LEU A 34 -24.42 -7.79 -0.54
C LEU A 34 -25.00 -8.66 0.59
N ASN A 35 -25.64 -9.77 0.27
CA ASN A 35 -26.20 -10.68 1.27
C ASN A 35 -25.14 -11.57 1.93
N ASP A 36 -23.92 -11.62 1.37
CA ASP A 36 -22.85 -12.47 1.90
C ASP A 36 -22.21 -11.86 3.15
N THR A 37 -22.58 -12.40 4.31
CA THR A 37 -22.06 -11.99 5.63
C THR A 37 -21.06 -12.99 6.22
N THR A 38 -20.68 -14.01 5.43
CA THR A 38 -19.91 -15.14 5.94
C THR A 38 -18.41 -14.85 5.97
N TRP A 39 -17.80 -15.05 7.13
CA TRP A 39 -16.35 -15.05 7.30
C TRP A 39 -15.81 -16.46 7.07
N GLN A 40 -14.56 -16.59 6.63
CA GLN A 40 -13.93 -17.89 6.37
C GLN A 40 -12.52 -17.98 6.95
N ARG A 41 -12.15 -19.11 7.58
CA ARG A 41 -10.77 -19.30 8.07
C ARG A 41 -9.76 -19.38 6.93
N SER A 42 -10.12 -20.10 5.87
CA SER A 42 -9.35 -20.19 4.63
C SER A 42 -10.12 -19.45 3.54
N ILE A 43 -9.52 -18.40 2.99
CA ILE A 43 -10.15 -17.57 1.96
C ILE A 43 -9.99 -18.29 0.61
N PRO A 44 -11.08 -18.60 -0.11
CA PRO A 44 -11.06 -19.27 -1.40
C PRO A 44 -10.23 -18.51 -2.43
N ALA A 45 -9.59 -19.23 -3.35
CA ALA A 45 -8.74 -18.65 -4.39
C ALA A 45 -9.48 -17.68 -5.35
N ASN A 46 -10.81 -17.76 -5.41
CA ASN A 46 -11.67 -16.90 -6.24
C ASN A 46 -12.34 -15.76 -5.44
N ALA A 47 -11.97 -15.56 -4.17
CA ALA A 47 -12.50 -14.47 -3.37
C ALA A 47 -12.09 -13.10 -3.94
N ALA A 48 -13.01 -12.13 -3.93
CA ALA A 48 -12.83 -10.82 -4.56
C ALA A 48 -11.64 -10.03 -3.99
N VAL A 49 -11.25 -10.29 -2.74
CA VAL A 49 -10.09 -9.67 -2.08
C VAL A 49 -8.78 -9.94 -2.84
N TRP A 50 -8.69 -11.04 -3.59
CA TRP A 50 -7.48 -11.40 -4.34
C TRP A 50 -7.31 -10.62 -5.64
N ASP A 51 -8.36 -9.98 -6.13
CA ASP A 51 -8.30 -9.24 -7.40
C ASP A 51 -7.64 -7.86 -7.23
N PHE A 52 -7.57 -7.32 -6.02
CA PHE A 52 -7.08 -5.96 -5.78
C PHE A 52 -5.67 -5.69 -6.34
N PRO A 53 -4.65 -6.56 -6.18
CA PRO A 53 -3.33 -6.28 -6.74
C PRO A 53 -3.36 -6.05 -8.25
N GLY A 54 -4.13 -6.85 -9.00
CA GLY A 54 -4.27 -6.67 -10.45
C GLY A 54 -5.10 -5.44 -10.87
N ILE A 55 -5.85 -4.85 -9.94
CA ILE A 55 -6.70 -3.67 -10.17
C ILE A 55 -5.99 -2.38 -9.77
N LEU A 56 -5.15 -2.43 -8.73
CA LEU A 56 -4.56 -1.26 -8.09
C LEU A 56 -3.11 -1.00 -8.47
N LEU A 57 -2.35 -2.05 -8.79
CA LEU A 57 -0.94 -1.92 -9.14
C LEU A 57 -0.82 -1.24 -10.52
N PRO A 58 -0.05 -0.15 -10.65
CA PRO A 58 0.19 0.48 -11.94
C PRO A 58 1.18 -0.34 -12.78
N ASP A 59 1.31 0.04 -14.05
CA ASP A 59 2.20 -0.64 -15.00
C ASP A 59 3.68 -0.48 -14.64
N LEU A 60 4.46 -1.49 -15.01
CA LEU A 60 5.91 -1.49 -14.87
C LEU A 60 6.57 -0.57 -15.90
N VAL A 61 7.61 0.14 -15.48
CA VAL A 61 8.52 0.82 -16.40
C VAL A 61 9.52 -0.20 -16.92
N ILE A 62 9.65 -0.29 -18.24
CA ILE A 62 10.56 -1.24 -18.90
C ILE A 62 11.72 -0.46 -19.53
N ASN A 63 12.94 -0.96 -19.37
CA ASN A 63 14.13 -0.45 -20.04
C ASN A 63 15.08 -1.61 -20.39
N GLU A 64 16.18 -1.32 -21.07
CA GLU A 64 17.22 -2.29 -21.40
C GLU A 64 18.61 -1.70 -21.12
N PHE A 65 19.57 -2.56 -20.77
CA PHE A 65 20.97 -2.18 -20.64
C PHE A 65 21.88 -3.37 -20.99
N ASP A 66 23.16 -3.11 -21.28
CA ASP A 66 24.14 -4.16 -21.54
C ASP A 66 24.87 -4.55 -20.25
N CYS A 67 24.67 -5.79 -19.78
CA CYS A 67 25.32 -6.29 -18.58
C CYS A 67 26.84 -6.42 -18.73
N SER A 68 27.38 -6.50 -19.95
CA SER A 68 28.82 -6.63 -20.20
C SER A 68 29.56 -5.34 -19.86
N THR A 69 28.96 -4.20 -20.21
CA THR A 69 29.55 -2.87 -20.00
C THR A 69 28.99 -2.17 -18.77
N GLY A 70 27.88 -2.66 -18.21
CA GLY A 70 27.12 -1.90 -17.22
C GLY A 70 26.45 -0.69 -17.86
N ASP A 71 25.62 0.00 -17.07
CA ASP A 71 24.95 1.23 -17.50
C ASP A 71 24.42 2.02 -16.30
N THR A 72 24.12 3.30 -16.52
CA THR A 72 23.39 4.17 -15.60
C THR A 72 22.07 4.61 -16.26
N LEU A 73 20.99 3.97 -15.84
CA LEU A 73 19.65 4.20 -16.38
C LEU A 73 18.99 5.38 -15.66
N HIS A 74 18.55 6.37 -16.44
CA HIS A 74 17.86 7.56 -15.92
C HIS A 74 16.35 7.46 -16.17
N PHE A 75 15.56 7.68 -15.11
CA PHE A 75 14.10 7.68 -15.14
C PHE A 75 13.59 9.08 -14.75
N GLY A 76 13.67 9.98 -15.71
CA GLY A 76 13.51 11.42 -15.47
C GLY A 76 14.60 11.98 -14.56
N ASP A 77 14.32 13.11 -13.89
CA ASP A 77 15.29 13.77 -13.01
C ASP A 77 15.37 13.19 -11.59
N SER A 78 14.40 12.36 -11.23
CA SER A 78 14.16 11.94 -9.84
C SER A 78 14.67 10.55 -9.48
N LEU A 79 15.17 9.79 -10.45
CA LEU A 79 15.57 8.40 -10.27
C LEU A 79 16.65 7.98 -11.27
N GLU A 80 17.68 7.35 -10.75
CA GLU A 80 18.79 6.76 -11.50
C GLU A 80 19.11 5.39 -10.91
N ILE A 81 19.41 4.42 -11.78
CA ILE A 81 19.82 3.07 -11.38
C ILE A 81 21.11 2.72 -12.14
N ALA A 82 22.19 2.47 -11.40
CA ALA A 82 23.50 2.16 -11.96
C ALA A 82 23.91 0.71 -11.69
N PHE A 83 24.23 -0.01 -12.77
CA PHE A 83 24.78 -1.35 -12.77
C PHE A 83 26.24 -1.31 -13.26
N THR A 84 27.12 -2.04 -12.57
CA THR A 84 28.53 -2.16 -12.97
C THR A 84 28.73 -3.24 -14.03
N PRO A 85 29.81 -3.17 -14.85
CA PRO A 85 30.15 -4.23 -15.79
C PRO A 85 30.18 -5.62 -15.15
N GLY A 86 29.49 -6.59 -15.75
CA GLY A 86 29.44 -7.98 -15.30
C GLY A 86 28.67 -8.21 -14.00
N SER A 87 27.75 -7.30 -13.62
CA SER A 87 26.95 -7.41 -12.40
C SER A 87 25.83 -8.45 -12.47
N CYS A 88 25.52 -8.98 -13.66
CA CYS A 88 24.40 -9.87 -13.92
C CYS A 88 24.86 -11.33 -14.03
N TYR A 89 24.02 -12.29 -13.62
CA TYR A 89 24.34 -13.71 -13.59
C TYR A 89 23.13 -14.57 -13.98
N ASP A 90 23.31 -15.44 -14.96
CA ASP A 90 22.23 -16.26 -15.55
C ASP A 90 21.96 -17.59 -14.82
N GLY A 91 22.71 -17.85 -13.74
CA GLY A 91 22.67 -19.11 -12.99
C GLY A 91 23.90 -19.99 -13.19
N SER A 92 24.61 -19.84 -14.31
CA SER A 92 25.83 -20.60 -14.64
C SER A 92 27.04 -19.68 -14.91
N ASN A 93 26.83 -18.56 -15.60
CA ASN A 93 27.86 -17.64 -16.01
C ASN A 93 27.43 -16.18 -15.75
N LYS A 94 28.41 -15.28 -15.83
CA LYS A 94 28.09 -13.85 -15.94
C LYS A 94 27.27 -13.64 -17.20
N ALA A 95 26.08 -13.06 -17.05
CA ALA A 95 25.25 -12.72 -18.19
C ALA A 95 25.95 -11.63 -19.01
N SER A 96 25.84 -11.73 -20.33
CA SER A 96 26.47 -10.81 -21.28
C SER A 96 25.45 -10.32 -22.30
N GLY A 97 25.68 -9.11 -22.81
CA GLY A 97 24.81 -8.44 -23.77
C GLY A 97 23.60 -7.77 -23.12
N LYS A 98 22.63 -7.44 -23.96
CA LYS A 98 21.42 -6.72 -23.56
C LYS A 98 20.53 -7.56 -22.67
N VAL A 99 20.05 -6.94 -21.60
CA VAL A 99 19.05 -7.49 -20.68
C VAL A 99 17.89 -6.52 -20.54
N ARG A 100 16.72 -7.06 -20.23
CA ARG A 100 15.50 -6.31 -19.94
C ARG A 100 15.41 -6.02 -18.46
N LEU A 101 15.23 -4.75 -18.11
CA LEU A 101 14.95 -4.28 -16.76
C LEU A 101 13.48 -3.85 -16.63
N GLU A 102 12.85 -4.30 -15.56
CA GLU A 102 11.50 -3.93 -15.16
C GLU A 102 11.54 -3.26 -13.80
N LEU A 103 10.95 -2.08 -13.72
CA LEU A 103 11.05 -1.18 -12.59
C LEU A 103 9.67 -0.73 -12.13
N PHE A 104 9.47 -0.72 -10.82
CA PHE A 104 8.36 -0.01 -10.19
C PHE A 104 8.78 0.63 -8.88
N ARG A 105 8.33 1.86 -8.62
CA ARG A 105 8.74 2.66 -7.45
C ARG A 105 7.54 2.94 -6.55
N LEU A 106 7.69 2.67 -5.25
CA LEU A 106 6.76 3.10 -4.20
C LEU A 106 7.28 4.40 -3.58
N LYS A 107 6.54 5.49 -3.75
CA LYS A 107 6.94 6.83 -3.30
C LYS A 107 6.05 7.34 -2.17
N SER A 108 4.74 7.11 -2.30
CA SER A 108 3.69 7.58 -1.41
C SER A 108 3.13 6.46 -0.52
N LYS A 109 2.39 6.81 0.53
CA LYS A 109 1.68 5.82 1.36
C LYS A 109 0.67 5.02 0.52
N GLY A 110 0.03 5.68 -0.45
CA GLY A 110 -0.86 5.04 -1.41
C GLY A 110 -0.18 3.97 -2.26
N ASP A 111 1.08 4.16 -2.66
CA ASP A 111 1.80 3.16 -3.47
C ASP A 111 2.03 1.87 -2.69
N PHE A 112 2.39 1.96 -1.40
CA PHE A 112 2.53 0.78 -0.54
C PHE A 112 1.20 0.03 -0.34
N ILE A 113 0.07 0.75 -0.31
CA ILE A 113 -1.28 0.14 -0.26
C ILE A 113 -1.59 -0.56 -1.58
N LYS A 114 -1.41 0.12 -2.73
CA LYS A 114 -1.68 -0.43 -4.07
C LYS A 114 -0.83 -1.68 -4.36
N ALA A 115 0.41 -1.70 -3.87
CA ALA A 115 1.34 -2.82 -4.04
C ALA A 115 1.22 -3.90 -2.95
N PHE A 116 0.36 -3.70 -1.94
CA PHE A 116 0.27 -4.56 -0.74
C PHE A 116 1.63 -4.88 -0.14
N LYS A 117 2.44 -3.83 0.05
CA LYS A 117 3.76 -3.90 0.68
C LYS A 117 3.73 -3.10 1.99
N PRO A 118 3.01 -3.56 3.05
CA PRO A 118 2.99 -2.84 4.31
C PRO A 118 4.42 -2.60 4.83
N THR A 119 4.63 -1.49 5.51
CA THR A 119 5.94 -1.05 6.02
C THR A 119 6.18 -1.62 7.42
N VAL A 120 6.34 -2.94 7.49
CA VAL A 120 6.58 -3.69 8.73
C VAL A 120 7.81 -4.59 8.54
N SER A 121 8.58 -4.79 9.61
CA SER A 121 9.67 -5.77 9.71
C SER A 121 9.54 -6.54 11.01
N ASN A 122 9.30 -7.86 10.94
CA ASN A 122 9.14 -8.73 12.11
C ASN A 122 8.15 -8.18 13.17
N GLY A 123 7.05 -7.57 12.71
CA GLY A 123 6.04 -6.95 13.58
C GLY A 123 6.37 -5.55 14.09
N HIS A 124 7.54 -5.01 13.79
CA HIS A 124 7.91 -3.63 14.08
C HIS A 124 7.57 -2.69 12.92
N LEU A 125 7.08 -1.50 13.26
CA LEU A 125 6.74 -0.48 12.28
C LEU A 125 7.99 0.10 11.63
N LEU A 126 7.92 0.32 10.32
CA LEU A 126 8.94 1.02 9.56
C LEU A 126 8.41 2.36 9.07
N GLU A 127 9.29 3.36 9.06
CA GLU A 127 9.15 4.54 8.22
C GLU A 127 10.03 4.36 6.97
N THR A 128 9.45 4.58 5.79
CA THR A 128 10.16 4.42 4.51
C THR A 128 10.41 5.76 3.81
N SER A 129 11.54 5.89 3.12
CA SER A 129 11.79 6.95 2.14
C SER A 129 11.48 6.54 0.70
N GLY A 130 11.15 5.26 0.49
CA GLY A 130 10.80 4.71 -0.80
C GLY A 130 11.20 3.24 -0.92
N ALA A 131 10.55 2.56 -1.85
CA ALA A 131 10.89 1.19 -2.24
C ALA A 131 10.84 1.01 -3.75
N PHE A 132 11.53 0.00 -4.25
CA PHE A 132 11.75 -0.25 -5.66
C PHE A 132 11.59 -1.74 -5.91
N PHE A 133 10.78 -2.11 -6.88
CA PHE A 133 10.83 -3.42 -7.51
C PHE A 133 11.73 -3.33 -8.73
N ILE A 134 12.81 -4.10 -8.76
CA ILE A 134 13.75 -4.14 -9.88
C ILE A 134 13.95 -5.59 -10.30
N ARG A 135 13.40 -5.97 -11.45
CA ARG A 135 13.61 -7.30 -12.03
C ARG A 135 14.45 -7.17 -13.29
N VAL A 136 15.43 -8.06 -13.43
CA VAL A 136 16.27 -8.13 -14.63
C VAL A 136 16.04 -9.49 -15.27
N SER A 137 15.93 -9.52 -16.59
CA SER A 137 15.70 -10.74 -17.35
C SER A 137 16.48 -10.75 -18.67
N GLN A 138 16.87 -11.95 -19.08
CA GLN A 138 17.49 -12.22 -20.38
C GLN A 138 16.72 -13.37 -21.04
N ASP A 139 16.34 -13.19 -22.31
CA ASP A 139 15.57 -14.18 -23.08
C ASP A 139 14.29 -14.69 -22.36
N GLY A 140 13.61 -13.77 -21.66
CA GLY A 140 12.39 -14.05 -20.90
C GLY A 140 12.60 -14.80 -19.58
N ARG A 141 13.86 -15.07 -19.18
CA ARG A 141 14.22 -15.68 -17.89
C ARG A 141 14.74 -14.62 -16.94
N GLU A 142 14.24 -14.62 -15.71
CA GLU A 142 14.79 -13.77 -14.65
C GLU A 142 16.21 -14.20 -14.31
N ILE A 143 17.12 -13.23 -14.22
CA ILE A 143 18.54 -13.42 -13.88
C ILE A 143 18.84 -12.79 -12.52
N SER A 144 19.92 -13.22 -11.86
CA SER A 144 20.33 -12.67 -10.57
C SER A 144 21.49 -11.68 -10.73
N LEU A 145 21.89 -11.07 -9.62
CA LEU A 145 23.20 -10.42 -9.56
C LEU A 145 24.29 -11.50 -9.47
N ALA A 146 25.46 -11.20 -10.01
CA ALA A 146 26.65 -12.01 -9.82
C ALA A 146 27.09 -12.00 -8.34
N PRO A 147 27.82 -13.03 -7.87
CA PRO A 147 28.33 -13.06 -6.51
C PRO A 147 29.10 -11.78 -6.16
N ASN A 148 28.77 -11.16 -5.03
CA ASN A 148 29.32 -9.88 -4.54
C ASN A 148 29.02 -8.65 -5.41
N ALA A 149 28.25 -8.79 -6.50
CA ALA A 149 27.81 -7.64 -7.26
C ALA A 149 26.73 -6.85 -6.51
N SER A 150 26.65 -5.57 -6.81
CA SER A 150 25.62 -4.66 -6.31
C SER A 150 25.25 -3.67 -7.39
N PHE A 151 24.13 -2.99 -7.21
CA PHE A 151 23.71 -1.86 -8.02
C PHE A 151 23.34 -0.70 -7.11
N THR A 152 23.36 0.50 -7.67
CA THR A 152 23.07 1.73 -6.93
C THR A 152 21.78 2.34 -7.44
N ILE A 153 20.89 2.74 -6.53
CA ILE A 153 19.69 3.52 -6.80
C ILE A 153 19.89 4.91 -6.20
N ARG A 154 19.88 5.94 -7.03
CA ARG A 154 19.80 7.33 -6.58
C ARG A 154 18.42 7.87 -6.87
N TYR A 155 17.73 8.36 -5.86
CA TYR A 155 16.36 8.84 -6.04
C TYR A 155 16.05 10.04 -5.17
N SER A 156 15.34 11.02 -5.73
CA SER A 156 14.92 12.19 -4.98
C SER A 156 13.72 11.84 -4.12
N ASP A 157 13.67 12.38 -2.90
CA ASP A 157 12.54 12.22 -2.01
C ASP A 157 11.62 13.45 -2.07
N ILE A 158 10.34 13.28 -1.68
CA ILE A 158 9.39 14.41 -1.58
C ILE A 158 9.73 15.26 -0.36
N ASP A 159 10.09 14.59 0.73
CA ASP A 159 10.52 15.23 1.97
C ASP A 159 12.04 15.39 2.00
N ASP A 160 12.56 16.26 2.87
CA ASP A 160 13.99 16.32 3.13
C ASP A 160 14.51 14.95 3.64
N PRO A 161 15.65 14.45 3.11
CA PRO A 161 16.21 13.17 3.54
C PRO A 161 16.47 13.13 5.06
N LYS A 162 15.80 12.19 5.72
CA LYS A 162 15.98 11.85 7.14
C LYS A 162 17.20 10.94 7.32
N GLN A 163 17.90 11.12 8.43
CA GLN A 163 18.99 10.24 8.84
C GLN A 163 18.48 8.88 9.36
N GLY A 164 19.38 7.90 9.40
CA GLY A 164 19.12 6.57 9.98
C GLY A 164 18.38 5.59 9.06
N MET A 165 18.18 5.95 7.79
CA MET A 165 17.64 5.01 6.79
C MET A 165 18.66 3.90 6.52
N LYS A 166 18.18 2.66 6.43
CA LYS A 166 18.95 1.46 6.11
C LYS A 166 18.28 0.70 4.97
N VAL A 167 19.04 -0.19 4.35
CA VAL A 167 18.52 -1.03 3.27
C VAL A 167 17.70 -2.17 3.86
N PHE A 168 16.53 -2.41 3.28
CA PHE A 168 15.69 -3.57 3.53
C PHE A 168 15.36 -4.24 2.19
N TYR A 169 15.21 -5.55 2.19
CA TYR A 169 14.71 -6.31 1.04
C TYR A 169 13.44 -7.07 1.45
N ALA A 170 12.56 -7.35 0.48
CA ALA A 170 11.35 -8.10 0.80
C ALA A 170 11.67 -9.60 0.98
N LYS A 171 11.14 -10.18 2.06
CA LYS A 171 10.79 -11.60 2.08
C LYS A 171 9.47 -11.75 1.33
N GLU A 172 9.48 -12.52 0.26
CA GLU A 172 8.32 -12.64 -0.63
C GLU A 172 8.12 -14.07 -1.10
N THR A 173 6.86 -14.40 -1.39
CA THR A 173 6.48 -15.60 -2.15
C THR A 173 6.00 -15.26 -3.56
N LEU A 174 5.63 -13.99 -3.78
CA LEU A 174 5.15 -13.48 -5.06
C LEU A 174 5.88 -12.17 -5.40
N PRO A 175 6.86 -12.20 -6.32
CA PRO A 175 7.66 -11.03 -6.71
C PRO A 175 6.81 -9.86 -7.21
N LEU A 176 5.82 -10.18 -8.05
CA LEU A 176 4.85 -9.24 -8.58
C LEU A 176 3.45 -9.82 -8.39
N GLN A 177 2.61 -9.03 -7.73
CA GLN A 177 1.26 -9.44 -7.38
C GLN A 177 0.28 -9.02 -8.48
N THR A 178 -0.02 -9.92 -9.40
CA THR A 178 -1.01 -9.66 -10.47
C THR A 178 -2.40 -10.20 -10.13
N ARG A 179 -2.51 -11.14 -9.19
CA ARG A 179 -3.79 -11.81 -8.87
C ARG A 179 -3.93 -12.34 -7.44
N ARG A 180 -2.94 -12.13 -6.58
CA ARG A 180 -2.94 -12.59 -5.18
C ARG A 180 -2.13 -11.64 -4.32
N ILE A 181 -2.58 -11.45 -3.08
CA ILE A 181 -1.84 -10.70 -2.07
C ILE A 181 -0.83 -11.65 -1.42
N ASP A 182 0.43 -11.24 -1.31
CA ASP A 182 1.47 -11.99 -0.61
C ASP A 182 1.30 -11.80 0.90
N THR A 183 0.61 -12.74 1.54
CA THR A 183 0.33 -12.70 2.98
C THR A 183 1.56 -12.99 3.84
N LEU A 184 2.69 -13.38 3.24
CA LEU A 184 3.95 -13.64 3.93
C LEU A 184 4.99 -12.55 3.69
N HIS A 185 4.59 -11.45 3.05
CA HIS A 185 5.46 -10.29 2.84
C HIS A 185 5.96 -9.73 4.17
N ASP A 186 7.27 -9.52 4.28
CA ASP A 186 7.91 -8.78 5.37
C ASP A 186 9.16 -8.07 4.85
N TRP A 187 9.53 -6.94 5.44
CA TRP A 187 10.80 -6.29 5.11
C TRP A 187 11.91 -6.83 6.00
N ILE A 188 12.97 -7.35 5.41
CA ILE A 188 14.13 -7.90 6.12
C ILE A 188 15.28 -6.88 6.02
N PRO A 189 15.89 -6.46 7.14
CA PRO A 189 17.03 -5.56 7.09
C PRO A 189 18.21 -6.23 6.39
N ASP A 190 18.95 -5.47 5.59
CA ASP A 190 20.23 -5.93 5.05
C ASP A 190 21.22 -6.21 6.20
N THR A 191 22.11 -7.17 5.96
CA THR A 191 23.25 -7.45 6.83
C THR A 191 24.21 -6.27 6.98
N ASP A 192 24.30 -5.41 5.95
CA ASP A 192 24.96 -4.12 6.07
C ASP A 192 24.08 -3.16 6.88
N THR A 193 24.54 -2.85 8.08
CA THR A 193 23.81 -2.00 9.03
C THR A 193 24.10 -0.51 8.87
N SER A 194 24.94 -0.14 7.89
CA SER A 194 25.33 1.22 7.58
C SER A 194 24.11 2.05 7.16
N TRP A 195 24.16 3.36 7.44
CA TRP A 195 23.13 4.26 6.97
C TRP A 195 23.28 4.52 5.48
N ILE A 196 22.14 4.55 4.79
CA ILE A 196 22.05 4.97 3.39
C ILE A 196 22.52 6.42 3.29
N LYS A 197 23.38 6.68 2.32
CA LYS A 197 23.91 8.03 2.08
C LYS A 197 22.80 8.93 1.58
N THR A 198 22.82 10.19 2.00
CA THR A 198 22.01 11.23 1.38
C THR A 198 22.77 11.81 0.20
N TYR A 199 22.05 12.28 -0.82
CA TYR A 199 22.66 13.01 -1.93
C TYR A 199 21.82 14.23 -2.29
N GLN A 200 22.48 15.18 -2.96
CA GLN A 200 21.86 16.37 -3.51
C GLN A 200 22.36 16.57 -4.94
N ARG A 201 21.44 16.89 -5.85
CA ARG A 201 21.71 17.24 -7.24
C ARG A 201 20.97 18.52 -7.59
N SER A 202 21.64 19.45 -8.27
CA SER A 202 20.97 20.59 -8.88
C SER A 202 20.64 20.28 -10.34
N SER A 203 19.45 20.66 -10.81
CA SER A 203 19.22 20.77 -12.26
C SER A 203 20.14 21.86 -12.83
N GLY A 204 20.71 21.63 -14.01
CA GLY A 204 21.64 22.59 -14.62
C GLY A 204 20.95 23.92 -14.94
N GLY A 205 21.48 25.03 -14.40
CA GLY A 205 20.99 26.39 -14.66
C GLY A 205 21.16 27.32 -13.44
N THR A 206 21.19 28.65 -13.68
CA THR A 206 21.48 29.68 -12.66
C THR A 206 20.44 29.77 -11.52
N ASN A 207 19.27 29.14 -11.69
CA ASN A 207 18.19 28.99 -10.70
C ASN A 207 17.71 27.53 -10.55
N GLY A 208 18.63 26.56 -10.67
CA GLY A 208 18.29 25.14 -10.74
C GLY A 208 17.52 24.63 -9.51
N THR A 209 16.42 23.91 -9.74
CA THR A 209 15.74 23.11 -8.72
C THR A 209 16.73 22.12 -8.11
N VAL A 210 16.83 22.13 -6.79
CA VAL A 210 17.67 21.23 -6.01
C VAL A 210 16.86 19.99 -5.65
N PHE A 211 17.30 18.83 -6.12
CA PHE A 211 16.79 17.53 -5.74
C PHE A 211 17.61 16.97 -4.60
N LYS A 212 16.96 16.59 -3.51
CA LYS A 212 17.56 15.91 -2.37
C LYS A 212 17.00 14.50 -2.27
N GLY A 213 17.83 13.56 -1.84
CA GLY A 213 17.41 12.17 -1.82
C GLY A 213 18.43 11.24 -1.18
N TYR A 214 18.37 9.97 -1.58
CA TYR A 214 19.19 8.90 -1.05
C TYR A 214 19.93 8.14 -2.15
N GLU A 215 21.13 7.67 -1.82
CA GLU A 215 21.92 6.72 -2.62
C GLU A 215 21.90 5.37 -1.91
N LEU A 216 21.01 4.48 -2.38
CA LEU A 216 20.84 3.12 -1.88
C LEU A 216 21.69 2.16 -2.71
N VAL A 217 22.55 1.38 -2.06
CA VAL A 217 23.29 0.28 -2.70
C VAL A 217 22.66 -1.03 -2.28
N SER A 218 22.32 -1.89 -3.24
CA SER A 218 21.69 -3.19 -2.96
C SER A 218 22.42 -4.35 -3.63
N LYS A 219 22.48 -5.47 -2.92
CA LYS A 219 22.92 -6.80 -3.42
C LYS A 219 21.74 -7.73 -3.72
N HIS A 220 20.52 -7.24 -3.57
CA HIS A 220 19.27 -7.96 -3.78
C HIS A 220 18.48 -7.28 -4.91
N LEU A 221 18.08 -8.06 -5.92
CA LEU A 221 17.08 -7.63 -6.89
C LEU A 221 15.67 -7.74 -6.28
N ARG A 222 14.67 -7.38 -7.09
CA ARG A 222 13.24 -7.30 -6.78
C ARG A 222 12.98 -6.18 -5.79
N TRP A 223 12.25 -6.43 -4.71
CA TRP A 223 11.85 -5.40 -3.77
C TRP A 223 12.97 -5.02 -2.81
N VAL A 224 13.44 -3.79 -2.96
CA VAL A 224 14.40 -3.14 -2.06
C VAL A 224 13.82 -1.82 -1.56
N ALA A 225 14.09 -1.48 -0.31
CA ALA A 225 13.55 -0.29 0.32
C ALA A 225 14.59 0.41 1.18
N ALA A 226 14.44 1.72 1.28
CA ALA A 226 15.11 2.51 2.29
C ALA A 226 14.13 2.74 3.44
N CYS A 227 14.43 2.15 4.58
CA CYS A 227 13.55 2.19 5.75
C CYS A 227 14.36 2.41 7.03
N ARG A 228 13.68 2.89 8.06
CA ARG A 228 14.15 2.87 9.44
C ARG A 228 13.04 2.37 10.33
N TYR A 229 13.39 1.77 11.46
CA TYR A 229 12.38 1.46 12.48
C TYR A 229 11.75 2.76 12.95
N LEU A 230 10.43 2.77 13.04
CA LEU A 230 9.69 3.87 13.64
C LEU A 230 9.91 3.77 15.16
N ASP A 231 10.89 4.51 15.64
CA ASP A 231 11.19 4.58 17.07
C ASP A 231 10.06 5.33 17.79
N SER A 232 9.45 4.65 18.75
CA SER A 232 8.44 5.23 19.62
C SER A 232 8.68 4.72 21.03
N THR A 233 8.99 5.64 21.93
CA THR A 233 9.04 5.38 23.37
C THR A 233 7.64 5.21 23.99
N LEU A 234 6.59 5.54 23.23
CA LEU A 234 5.21 5.38 23.67
C LEU A 234 4.81 3.90 23.71
N PRO A 235 4.01 3.48 24.71
CA PRO A 235 3.45 2.14 24.73
C PRO A 235 2.66 1.85 23.45
N ALA A 236 2.66 0.59 23.03
CA ALA A 236 1.89 0.14 21.89
C ALA A 236 0.60 -0.56 22.32
N THR A 237 -0.41 -0.53 21.45
CA THR A 237 -1.70 -1.19 21.66
C THR A 237 -2.12 -2.01 20.44
N LYS A 238 -3.12 -2.87 20.62
CA LYS A 238 -3.85 -3.53 19.53
C LYS A 238 -4.87 -2.55 18.98
N ILE A 239 -5.07 -2.46 17.68
CA ILE A 239 -6.26 -1.80 17.11
C ILE A 239 -7.12 -2.81 16.37
N THR A 240 -8.41 -2.57 16.35
CA THR A 240 -9.41 -3.44 15.73
C THR A 240 -10.39 -2.60 14.92
N ALA A 241 -10.44 -2.85 13.62
CA ALA A 241 -11.43 -2.31 12.71
C ALA A 241 -12.62 -3.27 12.57
N VAL A 242 -13.82 -2.75 12.76
CA VAL A 242 -15.07 -3.48 12.58
C VAL A 242 -15.86 -2.81 11.48
N LEU A 243 -16.32 -3.62 10.52
CA LEU A 243 -17.10 -3.17 9.37
C LEU A 243 -18.51 -3.77 9.44
N PRO A 244 -19.48 -3.26 8.64
CA PRO A 244 -20.78 -3.87 8.53
C PRO A 244 -20.70 -5.33 8.06
N PRO A 245 -21.70 -6.19 8.36
CA PRO A 245 -21.60 -7.64 8.23
C PRO A 245 -21.22 -8.16 6.84
N ASN A 246 -21.55 -7.44 5.76
CA ASN A 246 -21.28 -7.81 4.36
C ASN A 246 -19.85 -7.48 3.90
N PHE A 247 -19.06 -6.79 4.72
CA PHE A 247 -17.66 -6.44 4.46
C PHE A 247 -16.74 -7.44 5.16
N THR A 248 -16.66 -8.65 4.59
CA THR A 248 -15.97 -9.80 5.18
C THR A 248 -14.53 -9.90 4.71
N ASN A 249 -13.77 -10.83 5.30
CA ASN A 249 -12.40 -11.16 4.88
C ASN A 249 -12.29 -11.69 3.43
N LYS A 250 -13.39 -12.03 2.76
CA LYS A 250 -13.39 -12.51 1.37
C LYS A 250 -13.40 -11.38 0.35
N ASN A 251 -13.78 -10.18 0.77
CA ASN A 251 -13.96 -9.05 -0.14
C ASN A 251 -13.25 -7.79 0.33
N THR A 252 -12.76 -7.75 1.56
CA THR A 252 -12.23 -6.55 2.21
C THR A 252 -10.78 -6.72 2.65
N VAL A 253 -9.97 -5.71 2.39
CA VAL A 253 -8.67 -5.49 3.05
C VAL A 253 -8.70 -4.19 3.85
N VAL A 254 -7.95 -4.14 4.95
CA VAL A 254 -7.92 -2.98 5.85
C VAL A 254 -6.47 -2.59 6.14
N PHE A 255 -6.21 -1.29 6.18
CA PHE A 255 -4.91 -0.70 6.49
C PHE A 255 -5.04 0.37 7.56
N ALA A 256 -4.00 0.56 8.36
CA ALA A 256 -3.76 1.75 9.15
C ALA A 256 -2.65 2.57 8.49
N VAL A 257 -2.95 3.84 8.21
CA VAL A 257 -2.07 4.78 7.53
C VAL A 257 -1.67 5.85 8.52
N PHE A 258 -0.38 5.98 8.84
CA PHE A 258 0.10 6.96 9.80
C PHE A 258 0.14 8.35 9.15
N ALA A 259 -0.27 9.37 9.89
CA ALA A 259 -0.29 10.75 9.37
C ALA A 259 1.11 11.39 9.34
N ASN A 260 1.93 11.13 10.36
CA ASN A 260 3.19 11.85 10.60
C ASN A 260 4.43 11.11 10.10
N SER A 261 4.25 9.94 9.49
CA SER A 261 5.34 9.14 8.92
C SER A 261 4.82 8.42 7.67
N ARG A 262 5.73 8.07 6.75
CA ARG A 262 5.41 7.14 5.66
C ARG A 262 5.40 5.71 6.19
N THR A 263 4.37 5.41 6.97
CA THR A 263 4.12 4.11 7.56
C THR A 263 2.71 3.66 7.23
N VAL A 264 2.59 2.46 6.66
CA VAL A 264 1.34 1.80 6.32
C VAL A 264 1.38 0.38 6.85
N VAL A 265 0.36 -0.01 7.58
CA VAL A 265 0.26 -1.34 8.19
C VAL A 265 -1.03 -1.99 7.72
N GLN A 266 -0.97 -3.21 7.21
CA GLN A 266 -2.17 -3.98 6.95
C GLN A 266 -2.73 -4.50 8.29
N LEU A 267 -4.05 -4.49 8.45
CA LEU A 267 -4.72 -5.16 9.56
C LEU A 267 -5.13 -6.57 9.08
N PRO A 268 -4.47 -7.64 9.55
CA PRO A 268 -4.89 -9.00 9.25
C PRO A 268 -6.33 -9.25 9.70
N GLN A 269 -6.98 -10.16 8.98
CA GLN A 269 -8.28 -10.66 9.39
C GLN A 269 -8.21 -11.44 10.72
N ASP A 270 -9.21 -11.26 11.56
CA ASP A 270 -9.47 -12.07 12.74
C ASP A 270 -10.82 -12.76 12.58
N TYR A 271 -10.77 -14.03 12.17
CA TYR A 271 -11.96 -14.85 11.93
C TYR A 271 -12.85 -15.01 13.16
N ALA A 272 -12.25 -15.13 14.36
CA ALA A 272 -13.00 -15.41 15.58
C ALA A 272 -13.85 -14.20 16.00
N SER A 273 -13.28 -13.00 15.90
CA SER A 273 -13.97 -11.75 16.23
C SER A 273 -14.70 -11.10 15.05
N ARG A 274 -14.56 -11.68 13.83
CA ARG A 274 -15.11 -11.13 12.57
C ARG A 274 -14.71 -9.66 12.37
N SER A 275 -13.41 -9.40 12.53
CA SER A 275 -12.84 -8.07 12.46
C SER A 275 -11.47 -8.08 11.81
N PHE A 276 -10.86 -6.91 11.64
CA PHE A 276 -9.47 -6.78 11.19
C PHE A 276 -8.66 -6.15 12.30
N ALA A 277 -7.52 -6.73 12.68
CA ALA A 277 -6.79 -6.25 13.84
C ALA A 277 -5.28 -6.39 13.71
N VAL A 278 -4.55 -5.43 14.29
CA VAL A 278 -3.08 -5.43 14.34
C VAL A 278 -2.59 -4.94 15.70
N THR A 279 -1.47 -5.46 16.16
CA THR A 279 -0.79 -5.06 17.40
C THR A 279 0.39 -4.14 17.09
N GLY A 280 1.00 -3.56 18.13
CA GLY A 280 2.23 -2.77 17.94
C GLY A 280 1.98 -1.33 17.45
N ILE A 281 0.75 -0.82 17.53
CA ILE A 281 0.44 0.56 17.17
C ILE A 281 0.73 1.48 18.36
N PRO A 282 1.64 2.46 18.27
CA PRO A 282 1.93 3.35 19.36
C PRO A 282 0.71 4.18 19.76
N LEU A 283 0.48 4.32 21.07
CA LEU A 283 -0.52 5.22 21.62
C LEU A 283 -0.28 6.65 21.13
N LYS A 284 -1.33 7.47 21.06
CA LYS A 284 -1.31 8.86 20.58
C LYS A 284 -0.91 9.05 19.13
N SER A 285 -0.70 7.96 18.38
CA SER A 285 -0.48 8.05 16.93
C SER A 285 -1.73 8.62 16.27
N LYS A 286 -1.54 9.55 15.34
CA LYS A 286 -2.58 9.98 14.40
C LYS A 286 -2.57 9.04 13.20
N ILE A 287 -3.67 8.32 12.99
CA ILE A 287 -3.80 7.33 11.90
C ILE A 287 -5.12 7.49 11.16
N THR A 288 -5.16 6.97 9.94
CA THR A 288 -6.40 6.73 9.20
C THR A 288 -6.56 5.24 8.99
N ILE A 289 -7.67 4.66 9.45
CA ILE A 289 -8.04 3.30 9.07
C ILE A 289 -8.75 3.37 7.72
N LEU A 290 -8.22 2.65 6.75
CA LEU A 290 -8.69 2.58 5.39
C LEU A 290 -9.16 1.16 5.08
N SER A 291 -10.36 0.98 4.54
CA SER A 291 -10.81 -0.31 4.02
C SER A 291 -11.08 -0.23 2.51
N LEU A 292 -10.57 -1.20 1.76
CA LEU A 292 -10.89 -1.39 0.35
C LEU A 292 -11.74 -2.65 0.24
N THR A 293 -12.93 -2.53 -0.34
CA THR A 293 -13.85 -3.65 -0.49
C THR A 293 -14.39 -3.76 -1.91
N ARG A 294 -14.53 -4.99 -2.41
CA ARG A 294 -15.18 -5.29 -3.69
C ARG A 294 -16.32 -6.29 -3.52
N ILE A 295 -17.54 -5.86 -3.74
CA ILE A 295 -18.74 -6.72 -3.66
C ILE A 295 -19.40 -6.76 -5.03
N GLY A 296 -19.35 -7.92 -5.68
CA GLY A 296 -19.73 -8.04 -7.09
C GLY A 296 -18.82 -7.17 -7.98
N ALA A 297 -19.42 -6.29 -8.78
CA ALA A 297 -18.71 -5.33 -9.63
C ALA A 297 -18.40 -4.00 -8.92
N ASP A 298 -18.96 -3.76 -7.74
CA ASP A 298 -18.89 -2.49 -7.05
C ASP A 298 -17.69 -2.43 -6.10
N PHE A 299 -17.09 -1.25 -6.01
CA PHE A 299 -16.02 -0.94 -5.08
C PHE A 299 -16.52 -0.05 -3.96
N TYR A 300 -15.95 -0.23 -2.77
CA TYR A 300 -16.26 0.55 -1.59
C TYR A 300 -14.96 0.98 -0.90
N LEU A 301 -14.99 2.20 -0.39
CA LEU A 301 -13.90 2.83 0.35
C LEU A 301 -14.42 3.22 1.73
N GLY A 302 -13.83 2.66 2.78
CA GLY A 302 -14.09 3.07 4.15
C GLY A 302 -12.93 3.87 4.69
N ILE A 303 -13.22 5.04 5.27
CA ILE A 303 -12.21 5.94 5.83
C ILE A 303 -12.64 6.26 7.26
N LYS A 304 -11.73 6.05 8.21
CA LYS A 304 -11.91 6.43 9.61
C LYS A 304 -10.66 7.12 10.11
N GLU A 305 -10.73 8.43 10.28
CA GLU A 305 -9.67 9.22 10.89
C GLU A 305 -9.66 9.06 12.41
N ILE A 306 -8.46 8.94 12.97
CA ILE A 306 -8.21 8.78 14.41
C ILE A 306 -7.08 9.75 14.75
N ASN A 307 -7.41 10.80 15.50
CA ASN A 307 -6.46 11.84 15.87
C ASN A 307 -5.52 11.41 17.01
N ASP A 308 -5.96 10.47 17.85
CA ASP A 308 -5.20 9.94 18.97
C ASP A 308 -5.62 8.47 19.19
N VAL A 309 -4.68 7.53 18.96
CA VAL A 309 -4.88 6.13 19.33
C VAL A 309 -4.81 5.99 20.85
N GLY A 310 -5.96 5.83 21.48
CA GLY A 310 -6.10 5.61 22.92
C GLY A 310 -5.99 4.14 23.34
N THR A 311 -6.48 3.85 24.54
CA THR A 311 -6.52 2.49 25.11
C THR A 311 -7.73 1.68 24.65
N VAL A 312 -8.83 2.34 24.30
CA VAL A 312 -9.99 1.74 23.63
C VAL A 312 -9.83 1.89 22.13
N VAL A 313 -9.77 0.76 21.45
CA VAL A 313 -9.09 0.61 20.15
C VAL A 313 -9.93 -0.15 19.13
N ARG A 314 -11.24 -0.22 19.41
CA ARG A 314 -12.23 -0.79 18.49
C ARG A 314 -12.88 0.35 17.69
N TYR A 315 -12.57 0.41 16.41
CA TYR A 315 -13.03 1.44 15.50
C TYR A 315 -14.04 0.87 14.51
N ILE A 316 -15.19 1.53 14.39
CA ILE A 316 -16.19 1.22 13.37
C ILE A 316 -15.82 1.97 12.10
N VAL A 317 -15.69 1.25 10.99
CA VAL A 317 -15.44 1.79 9.65
C VAL A 317 -16.68 1.56 8.82
N THR A 318 -17.17 2.59 8.14
CA THR A 318 -18.38 2.53 7.30
C THR A 318 -17.99 2.76 5.84
N PRO A 319 -17.83 1.70 5.03
CA PRO A 319 -17.45 1.86 3.64
C PRO A 319 -18.56 2.47 2.79
N GLU A 320 -18.18 3.39 1.92
CA GLU A 320 -19.06 4.02 0.94
C GLU A 320 -18.73 3.51 -0.46
N LYS A 321 -19.75 3.33 -1.31
CA LYS A 321 -19.54 2.97 -2.71
C LYS A 321 -18.74 4.07 -3.41
N LYS A 322 -17.67 3.69 -4.11
CA LYS A 322 -16.82 4.58 -4.91
C LYS A 322 -16.51 3.93 -6.25
N THR A 323 -16.17 4.74 -7.25
CA THR A 323 -15.58 4.24 -8.50
C THR A 323 -14.10 3.94 -8.29
N LEU A 324 -13.52 3.07 -9.13
CA LEU A 324 -12.08 2.81 -9.09
C LEU A 324 -11.24 4.09 -9.26
N PRO A 325 -11.55 5.02 -10.20
CA PRO A 325 -10.83 6.30 -10.29
C PRO A 325 -10.89 7.14 -9.01
N GLN A 326 -12.01 7.14 -8.28
CA GLN A 326 -12.12 7.85 -7.00
C GLN A 326 -11.22 7.22 -5.93
N ILE A 327 -11.14 5.89 -5.88
CA ILE A 327 -10.23 5.17 -4.97
C ILE A 327 -8.78 5.49 -5.32
N LEU A 328 -8.39 5.41 -6.60
CA LEU A 328 -7.03 5.71 -7.05
C LEU A 328 -6.66 7.16 -6.76
N THR A 329 -7.58 8.11 -6.98
CA THR A 329 -7.38 9.53 -6.64
C THR A 329 -7.12 9.70 -5.15
N TYR A 330 -7.91 9.04 -4.29
CA TYR A 330 -7.70 9.08 -2.85
C TYR A 330 -6.34 8.49 -2.46
N LEU A 331 -5.99 7.30 -2.96
CA LEU A 331 -4.71 6.64 -2.66
C LEU A 331 -3.52 7.48 -3.13
N ASN A 332 -3.60 8.10 -4.30
CA ASN A 332 -2.53 8.97 -4.82
C ASN A 332 -2.37 10.27 -4.01
N GLY A 333 -3.38 10.66 -3.22
CA GLY A 333 -3.33 11.81 -2.32
C GLY A 333 -2.79 11.50 -0.91
N LEU A 334 -2.48 10.23 -0.61
CA LEU A 334 -1.98 9.79 0.71
C LEU A 334 -0.48 10.01 0.94
#